data_AF-A0A7W0T4K2-F1
#
_entry.id   AF-A0A7W0T4K2-F1
#
_cell.length_a   1.000
_cell.length_b   1.000
_cell.length_c   1.000
_cell.angle_alpha   90.00
_cell.angle_beta   90.00
_cell.angle_gamma   90.00
#
_symmetry.space_group_name_H-M   'P 1'
#
loop_
_entity.id
_entity.type
_entity.pdbx_description
1 polymer ?
#
loop_
_entity_poly.entity_id
_entity_poly.type
_entity_poly.pdbx_seq_one_letter_code
_entity_poly.pdbx_strand_id
1 'polypeptide(L)'
;MHFRATPALPVRGDGHARFIDTVDRARDPERAERMAAALLLVRDSAARRMPLTVDQLAEWQGVVLGGSAPAPLRTTDAYAKGGRERYAITFGFHDELARVLDEAYRDATDPQLPIAMRAARVYLDICFYHPFADGNARAARLAFDHVVSSAGFAIEQAAPLFTLARAADDAQGTWAFATAVDLLIGPRAG
;
A
#
# COMPACT_ATOMS: atom_id res chain seq x y z
N MET A 1 1.51 -10.45 22.90
CA MET A 1 0.26 -10.36 22.12
C MET A 1 0.46 -11.20 20.87
N HIS A 2 -0.43 -12.13 20.55
CA HIS A 2 -0.21 -13.11 19.48
C HIS A 2 -1.03 -12.72 18.25
N PHE A 3 -0.33 -12.41 17.14
CA PHE A 3 -0.90 -12.54 15.79
C PHE A 3 -1.41 -13.97 15.62
N ARG A 4 -2.42 -14.19 14.77
CA ARG A 4 -3.13 -15.49 14.69
C ARG A 4 -2.16 -16.67 14.71
N ALA A 5 -2.26 -17.51 15.76
CA ALA A 5 -1.53 -18.77 15.88
C ALA A 5 -2.14 -19.87 14.99
N THR A 6 -3.40 -19.70 14.57
CA THR A 6 -4.12 -20.60 13.68
C THR A 6 -3.99 -20.10 12.25
N PRO A 7 -3.63 -20.96 11.27
CA PRO A 7 -3.52 -20.52 9.88
C PRO A 7 -4.85 -19.95 9.42
N ALA A 8 -4.82 -18.73 8.87
CA ALA A 8 -5.99 -18.16 8.21
C ALA A 8 -6.44 -19.10 7.09
N LEU A 9 -7.75 -19.28 6.94
CA LEU A 9 -8.30 -20.07 5.85
C LEU A 9 -7.83 -19.49 4.51
N PRO A 10 -7.57 -20.33 3.50
CA PRO A 10 -7.20 -19.84 2.19
C PRO A 10 -8.27 -18.89 1.63
N VAL A 11 -7.82 -17.71 1.22
CA VAL A 11 -8.66 -16.69 0.61
C VAL A 11 -8.89 -17.06 -0.84
N ARG A 12 -10.15 -17.24 -1.21
CA ARG A 12 -10.59 -17.59 -2.59
C ARG A 12 -11.00 -16.39 -3.43
N GLY A 13 -11.17 -15.22 -2.80
CA GLY A 13 -11.58 -13.99 -3.45
C GLY A 13 -10.44 -12.99 -3.61
N ASP A 14 -10.75 -11.87 -4.29
CA ASP A 14 -9.83 -10.75 -4.44
C ASP A 14 -10.46 -9.48 -3.86
N GLY A 15 -10.19 -9.24 -2.59
CA GLY A 15 -10.74 -8.11 -1.85
C GLY A 15 -10.35 -6.76 -2.44
N HIS A 16 -9.14 -6.63 -3.00
CA HIS A 16 -8.67 -5.39 -3.59
C HIS A 16 -9.34 -5.13 -4.94
N ALA A 17 -9.35 -6.12 -5.84
CA ALA A 17 -10.04 -5.98 -7.13
C ALA A 17 -11.53 -5.68 -6.93
N ARG A 18 -12.19 -6.42 -6.02
CA ARG A 18 -13.60 -6.14 -5.66
C ARG A 18 -13.80 -4.72 -5.12
N PHE A 19 -12.87 -4.21 -4.32
CA PHE A 19 -12.95 -2.84 -3.81
C PHE A 19 -12.81 -1.81 -4.92
N ILE A 20 -11.91 -2.05 -5.89
CA ILE A 20 -11.78 -1.19 -7.06
C ILE A 20 -13.09 -1.18 -7.86
N ASP A 21 -13.68 -2.34 -8.13
CA ASP A 21 -14.89 -2.44 -8.95
C ASP A 21 -16.15 -1.92 -8.27
N THR A 22 -16.24 -1.98 -6.93
CA THR A 22 -17.45 -1.60 -6.21
C THR A 22 -17.39 -0.21 -5.59
N VAL A 23 -16.21 0.22 -5.11
CA VAL A 23 -16.04 1.48 -4.38
C VAL A 23 -15.35 2.53 -5.23
N ASP A 24 -14.19 2.22 -5.80
CA ASP A 24 -13.45 3.20 -6.61
C ASP A 24 -14.23 3.52 -7.90
N ARG A 25 -14.74 2.50 -8.59
CA ARG A 25 -15.48 2.66 -9.87
C ARG A 25 -16.76 3.48 -9.71
N ALA A 26 -17.44 3.35 -8.58
CA ALA A 26 -18.63 4.15 -8.27
C ALA A 26 -18.31 5.64 -8.07
N ARG A 27 -17.07 5.97 -7.67
CA ARG A 27 -16.61 7.36 -7.50
C ARG A 27 -16.06 7.95 -8.79
N ASP A 28 -15.24 7.19 -9.50
CA ASP A 28 -14.59 7.60 -10.74
C ASP A 28 -14.18 6.34 -11.55
N PRO A 29 -14.93 6.00 -12.62
CA PRO A 29 -14.67 4.80 -13.42
C PRO A 29 -13.29 4.77 -14.05
N GLU A 30 -12.81 5.93 -14.54
CA GLU A 30 -11.53 6.03 -15.25
C GLU A 30 -10.35 5.84 -14.28
N ARG A 31 -10.44 6.45 -13.08
CA ARG A 31 -9.45 6.22 -12.02
C ARG A 31 -9.48 4.78 -11.52
N ALA A 32 -10.64 4.13 -11.48
CA ALA A 32 -10.74 2.73 -11.10
C ALA A 32 -10.08 1.80 -12.12
N GLU A 33 -10.25 2.06 -13.41
CA GLU A 33 -9.57 1.31 -14.48
C GLU A 33 -8.05 1.45 -14.39
N ARG A 34 -7.55 2.67 -14.18
CA ARG A 34 -6.12 2.90 -13.93
C ARG A 34 -5.60 2.19 -12.69
N MET A 35 -6.37 2.21 -11.60
CA MET A 35 -6.01 1.48 -10.38
C MET A 35 -5.96 -0.04 -10.62
N ALA A 36 -6.91 -0.59 -11.38
CA ALA A 36 -6.93 -2.01 -11.74
C ALA A 36 -5.72 -2.38 -12.61
N ALA A 37 -5.37 -1.54 -13.60
CA ALA A 37 -4.19 -1.74 -14.43
C ALA A 37 -2.88 -1.72 -13.61
N ALA A 38 -2.74 -0.74 -12.71
CA ALA A 38 -1.60 -0.67 -11.81
C ALA A 38 -1.51 -1.88 -10.86
N LEU A 39 -2.66 -2.38 -10.39
CA LEU A 39 -2.72 -3.58 -9.53
C LEU A 39 -2.23 -4.84 -10.26
N LEU A 40 -2.48 -4.98 -11.56
CA LEU A 40 -1.92 -6.08 -12.35
C LEU A 40 -0.39 -6.00 -12.41
N LEU A 41 0.16 -4.81 -12.64
CA LEU A 41 1.62 -4.60 -12.66
C LEU A 41 2.26 -4.92 -11.31
N VAL A 42 1.64 -4.46 -10.21
CA VAL A 42 2.08 -4.77 -8.84
C VAL A 42 2.22 -6.26 -8.61
N ARG A 43 1.24 -7.03 -9.08
CA ARG A 43 1.18 -8.48 -8.85
C ARG A 43 2.10 -9.26 -9.77
N ASP A 44 2.35 -8.78 -10.99
CA ASP A 44 3.43 -9.31 -11.84
C ASP A 44 4.79 -9.12 -11.16
N SER A 45 5.08 -7.91 -10.68
CA SER A 45 6.31 -7.62 -9.92
C SER A 45 6.44 -8.51 -8.68
N ALA A 46 5.35 -8.70 -7.93
CA ALA A 46 5.32 -9.58 -6.75
C ALA A 46 5.59 -11.05 -7.11
N ALA A 47 4.95 -11.56 -8.18
CA ALA A 47 5.17 -12.93 -8.67
C ALA A 47 6.62 -13.17 -9.10
N ARG A 48 7.25 -12.13 -9.66
CA ARG A 48 8.67 -12.13 -10.06
C ARG A 48 9.63 -11.86 -8.91
N ARG A 49 9.11 -11.65 -7.68
CA ARG A 49 9.88 -11.30 -6.47
C ARG A 49 10.76 -10.08 -6.66
N MET A 50 10.27 -9.10 -7.43
CA MET A 50 10.95 -7.82 -7.57
C MET A 50 10.87 -7.05 -6.24
N PRO A 51 11.94 -6.34 -5.86
CA PRO A 51 11.91 -5.51 -4.66
C PRO A 51 10.94 -4.35 -4.80
N LEU A 52 10.31 -3.98 -3.69
CA LEU A 52 9.56 -2.72 -3.61
C LEU A 52 10.55 -1.56 -3.45
N THR A 53 10.70 -0.75 -4.48
CA THR A 53 11.56 0.44 -4.48
C THR A 53 10.74 1.70 -4.77
N VAL A 54 11.35 2.87 -4.55
CA VAL A 54 10.77 4.17 -4.93
C VAL A 54 10.46 4.22 -6.42
N ASP A 55 11.39 3.75 -7.26
CA ASP A 55 11.22 3.73 -8.72
C ASP A 55 10.02 2.85 -9.11
N GLN A 56 9.91 1.66 -8.51
CA GLN A 56 8.81 0.75 -8.80
C GLN A 56 7.46 1.35 -8.39
N LEU A 57 7.42 2.05 -7.25
CA LEU A 57 6.23 2.76 -6.79
C LEU A 57 5.88 3.93 -7.72
N ALA A 58 6.88 4.66 -8.21
CA ALA A 58 6.71 5.78 -9.13
C ALA A 58 6.18 5.32 -10.50
N GLU A 59 6.64 4.19 -11.00
CA GLU A 59 6.11 3.54 -12.22
C GLU A 59 4.61 3.24 -12.07
N TRP A 60 4.22 2.55 -11.00
CA TRP A 60 2.82 2.23 -10.76
C TRP A 60 1.97 3.49 -10.55
N GLN A 61 2.53 4.50 -9.90
CA GLN A 61 1.83 5.76 -9.69
C GLN A 61 1.62 6.54 -10.99
N GLY A 62 2.54 6.47 -11.94
CA GLY A 62 2.35 7.04 -13.29
C GLY A 62 1.09 6.49 -13.95
N VAL A 63 0.91 5.16 -13.86
CA VAL A 63 -0.30 4.48 -14.35
C VAL A 63 -1.54 4.93 -13.59
N VAL A 64 -1.51 5.01 -12.26
CA VAL A 64 -2.66 5.46 -11.43
C VAL A 64 -3.10 6.89 -11.79
N LEU A 65 -2.13 7.77 -12.05
CA LEU A 65 -2.38 9.17 -12.37
C LEU A 65 -2.78 9.39 -13.84
N GLY A 66 -2.61 8.38 -14.71
CA GLY A 66 -2.89 8.50 -16.14
C GLY A 66 -1.91 9.41 -16.88
N GLY A 67 -0.74 9.64 -16.29
CA GLY A 67 0.32 10.45 -16.85
C GLY A 67 1.47 9.61 -17.40
N SER A 68 2.58 10.26 -17.71
CA SER A 68 3.82 9.57 -18.02
C SER A 68 4.33 8.81 -16.79
N ALA A 69 4.72 7.55 -16.98
CA ALA A 69 5.46 6.79 -16.00
C ALA A 69 6.97 6.99 -16.25
N PRO A 70 7.79 7.13 -15.19
CA PRO A 70 7.41 7.17 -13.77
C PRO A 70 6.80 8.52 -13.33
N ALA A 71 5.90 8.49 -12.34
CA ALA A 71 5.39 9.72 -11.73
C ALA A 71 6.50 10.40 -10.90
N PRO A 72 6.70 11.72 -11.04
CA PRO A 72 7.74 12.41 -10.28
C PRO A 72 7.40 12.44 -8.79
N LEU A 73 8.43 12.27 -7.96
CA LEU A 73 8.34 12.57 -6.53
C LEU A 73 8.09 14.07 -6.36
N ARG A 74 7.35 14.44 -5.32
CA ARG A 74 7.06 15.85 -5.04
C ARG A 74 8.35 16.59 -4.68
N THR A 75 8.50 17.79 -5.23
CA THR A 75 9.58 18.74 -4.90
C THR A 75 9.07 19.90 -4.06
N THR A 76 7.78 19.88 -3.71
CA THR A 76 7.13 20.84 -2.82
C THR A 76 6.25 20.11 -1.79
N ASP A 77 5.71 20.86 -0.84
CA ASP A 77 4.76 20.32 0.13
C ASP A 77 3.58 19.64 -0.55
N ALA A 78 3.15 18.50 0.00
CA ALA A 78 1.92 17.85 -0.40
C ALA A 78 0.78 18.30 0.51
N TYR A 79 -0.43 18.30 -0.05
CA TYR A 79 -1.65 18.66 0.66
C TYR A 79 -2.70 17.57 0.52
N ALA A 80 -3.36 17.22 1.62
CA ALA A 80 -4.43 16.24 1.63
C ALA A 80 -5.74 16.83 2.16
N LYS A 81 -6.82 16.06 1.99
CA LYS A 81 -8.18 16.38 2.49
C LYS A 81 -8.66 17.79 2.08
N GLY A 82 -8.42 18.16 0.82
CA GLY A 82 -8.79 19.49 0.29
C GLY A 82 -7.97 20.64 0.86
N GLY A 83 -6.70 20.39 1.20
CA GLY A 83 -5.79 21.41 1.74
C GLY A 83 -5.72 21.49 3.26
N ARG A 84 -6.50 20.67 3.98
CA ARG A 84 -6.55 20.70 5.46
C ARG A 84 -5.31 20.11 6.13
N GLU A 85 -4.57 19.26 5.42
CA GLU A 85 -3.37 18.62 5.93
C GLU A 85 -2.20 18.96 5.02
N ARG A 86 -1.08 19.42 5.61
CA ARG A 86 0.17 19.76 4.92
C ARG A 86 1.26 18.77 5.31
N TYR A 87 1.87 18.17 4.30
CA TYR A 87 3.02 17.28 4.43
C TYR A 87 4.26 18.01 3.94
N ALA A 88 5.08 18.48 4.88
CA ALA A 88 6.27 19.25 4.55
C ALA A 88 7.30 18.41 3.79
N ILE A 89 8.08 19.01 2.88
CA ILE A 89 9.39 18.46 2.51
C ILE A 89 10.40 18.88 3.56
N THR A 90 11.14 17.91 4.08
CA THR A 90 12.31 18.12 4.94
C THR A 90 13.58 17.90 4.14
N PHE A 91 14.70 18.43 4.64
CA PHE A 91 16.01 18.11 4.09
C PHE A 91 16.26 16.59 4.18
N GLY A 92 16.69 15.96 3.09
CA GLY A 92 16.93 14.51 3.02
C GLY A 92 15.69 13.65 2.76
N PHE A 93 14.52 14.24 2.49
CA PHE A 93 13.26 13.52 2.25
C PHE A 93 13.36 12.34 1.27
N HIS A 94 14.01 12.54 0.12
CA HIS A 94 14.11 11.51 -0.92
C HIS A 94 14.95 10.32 -0.48
N ASP A 95 16.07 10.59 0.20
CA ASP A 95 16.95 9.55 0.73
C ASP A 95 16.27 8.79 1.87
N GLU A 96 15.55 9.50 2.74
CA GLU A 96 14.78 8.90 3.83
C GLU A 96 13.65 8.02 3.31
N LEU A 97 12.89 8.48 2.32
CA LEU A 97 11.83 7.71 1.68
C LEU A 97 12.36 6.42 1.06
N ALA A 98 13.46 6.50 0.30
CA ALA A 98 14.09 5.33 -0.30
C ALA A 98 14.53 4.33 0.78
N ARG A 99 15.21 4.83 1.83
CA ARG A 99 15.64 4.01 2.96
C ARG A 99 14.47 3.32 3.65
N VAL A 100 13.35 4.01 3.85
CA VAL A 100 12.15 3.46 4.51
C VAL A 100 11.48 2.39 3.65
N LEU A 101 11.37 2.58 2.34
CA LEU A 101 10.82 1.54 1.45
C LEU A 101 11.75 0.31 1.35
N ASP A 102 13.06 0.52 1.30
CA ASP A 102 14.04 -0.55 1.32
C ASP A 102 14.03 -1.31 2.66
N GLU A 103 13.85 -0.59 3.78
CA GLU A 103 13.66 -1.18 5.11
C GLU A 103 12.36 -1.98 5.17
N ALA A 104 11.25 -1.41 4.71
CA ALA A 104 9.98 -2.11 4.62
C ALA A 104 10.06 -3.36 3.73
N TYR A 105 10.88 -3.37 2.68
CA TYR A 105 11.11 -4.55 1.84
C TYR A 105 12.01 -5.60 2.51
N ARG A 106 13.11 -5.18 3.16
CA ARG A 106 13.92 -6.10 3.98
C ARG A 106 13.06 -6.77 5.04
N ASP A 107 12.30 -5.97 5.77
CA ASP A 107 11.31 -6.44 6.74
C ASP A 107 10.26 -7.33 6.06
N ALA A 108 9.80 -6.97 4.84
CA ALA A 108 8.87 -7.77 4.03
C ALA A 108 9.38 -9.18 3.74
N THR A 109 10.70 -9.38 3.71
CA THR A 109 11.34 -10.69 3.54
C THR A 109 11.80 -11.33 4.84
N ASP A 110 11.74 -10.63 5.97
CA ASP A 110 12.13 -11.17 7.27
C ASP A 110 11.09 -12.19 7.76
N PRO A 111 11.46 -13.49 7.89
CA PRO A 111 10.54 -14.51 8.39
C PRO A 111 10.13 -14.29 9.87
N GLN A 112 10.83 -13.43 10.62
CA GLN A 112 10.51 -13.14 12.02
C GLN A 112 9.37 -12.13 12.18
N LEU A 113 9.10 -11.30 11.17
CA LEU A 113 8.04 -10.30 11.23
C LEU A 113 6.72 -10.86 10.69
N PRO A 114 5.58 -10.68 11.36
CA PRO A 114 4.28 -11.04 10.80
C PRO A 114 3.99 -10.25 9.51
N ILE A 115 3.45 -10.90 8.47
CA ILE A 115 3.11 -10.25 7.18
C ILE A 115 2.22 -9.03 7.39
N ALA A 116 1.29 -9.11 8.34
CA ALA A 116 0.40 -8.02 8.69
C ALA A 116 1.14 -6.76 9.17
N MET A 117 2.22 -6.93 9.94
CA MET A 117 3.07 -5.81 10.37
C MET A 117 3.82 -5.20 9.19
N ARG A 118 4.40 -6.05 8.32
CA ARG A 118 5.13 -5.61 7.13
C ARG A 118 4.24 -4.76 6.21
N ALA A 119 3.04 -5.28 5.91
CA ALA A 119 2.07 -4.61 5.04
C ALA A 119 1.50 -3.33 5.68
N ALA A 120 1.22 -3.35 6.99
CA ALA A 120 0.77 -2.16 7.72
C ALA A 120 1.82 -1.04 7.70
N ARG A 121 3.09 -1.39 7.93
CA ARG A 121 4.22 -0.45 7.97
C ARG A 121 4.35 0.30 6.64
N VAL A 122 4.45 -0.42 5.53
CA VAL A 122 4.63 0.22 4.20
C VAL A 122 3.45 1.12 3.82
N TYR A 123 2.23 0.70 4.14
CA TYR A 123 1.02 1.49 3.87
C TYR A 123 1.04 2.81 4.65
N LEU A 124 1.35 2.73 5.94
CA LEU A 124 1.39 3.89 6.83
C LEU A 124 2.56 4.81 6.49
N ASP A 125 3.74 4.28 6.16
CA ASP A 125 4.90 5.07 5.78
C ASP A 125 4.61 5.88 4.49
N ILE A 126 4.01 5.28 3.46
CA ILE A 126 3.61 6.03 2.25
C ILE A 126 2.54 7.09 2.57
N CYS A 127 1.58 6.77 3.44
CA CYS A 127 0.59 7.74 3.92
C CYS A 127 1.21 8.83 4.80
N PHE A 128 2.34 8.60 5.44
CA PHE A 128 3.05 9.59 6.24
C PHE A 128 3.89 10.51 5.34
N TYR A 129 4.76 9.93 4.51
CA TYR A 129 5.71 10.70 3.70
C TYR A 129 5.07 11.42 2.51
N HIS A 130 3.93 10.93 2.02
CA HIS A 130 3.24 11.47 0.84
C HIS A 130 4.19 11.66 -0.35
N PRO A 131 4.80 10.60 -0.91
CA PRO A 131 5.85 10.71 -1.93
C PRO A 131 5.47 11.51 -3.18
N PHE A 132 4.19 11.56 -3.53
CA PHE A 132 3.70 12.18 -4.75
C PHE A 132 2.83 13.40 -4.47
N ALA A 133 2.64 14.27 -5.48
CA ALA A 133 1.77 15.43 -5.37
C ALA A 133 0.27 15.05 -5.22
N ASP A 134 -0.16 13.93 -5.82
CA ASP A 134 -1.50 13.36 -5.66
C ASP A 134 -1.43 11.83 -5.61
N GLY A 135 -2.48 11.22 -5.07
CA GLY A 135 -2.72 9.79 -5.17
C GLY A 135 -1.93 8.94 -4.18
N ASN A 136 -1.38 9.52 -3.11
CA ASN A 136 -0.59 8.79 -2.12
C ASN A 136 -1.36 7.65 -1.45
N ALA A 137 -2.64 7.83 -1.16
CA ALA A 137 -3.48 6.73 -0.65
C ALA A 137 -3.58 5.58 -1.66
N ARG A 138 -3.63 5.87 -2.97
CA ARG A 138 -3.67 4.82 -4.02
C ARG A 138 -2.31 4.11 -4.12
N ALA A 139 -1.21 4.86 -4.08
CA ALA A 139 0.14 4.32 -4.01
C ALA A 139 0.34 3.41 -2.78
N ALA A 140 -0.14 3.82 -1.61
CA ALA A 140 -0.07 3.02 -0.38
C ALA A 140 -0.82 1.69 -0.50
N ARG A 141 -2.01 1.68 -1.12
CA ARG A 141 -2.76 0.44 -1.41
C ARG A 141 -2.01 -0.50 -2.34
N LEU A 142 -1.31 0.02 -3.34
CA LEU A 142 -0.52 -0.77 -4.28
C LEU A 142 0.71 -1.40 -3.60
N ALA A 143 1.47 -0.62 -2.82
CA ALA A 143 2.58 -1.14 -2.03
C ALA A 143 2.13 -2.19 -1.00
N PHE A 144 0.98 -1.97 -0.35
CA PHE A 144 0.36 -2.94 0.53
C PHE A 144 0.06 -4.27 -0.18
N ASP A 145 -0.59 -4.23 -1.35
CA ASP A 145 -0.89 -5.45 -2.13
C ASP A 145 0.40 -6.14 -2.61
N HIS A 146 1.42 -5.38 -2.97
CA HIS A 146 2.72 -5.94 -3.33
C HIS A 146 3.30 -6.79 -2.18
N VAL A 147 3.35 -6.26 -0.96
CA VAL A 147 3.87 -7.00 0.21
C VAL A 147 3.05 -8.25 0.50
N VAL A 148 1.71 -8.14 0.47
CA VAL A 148 0.79 -9.27 0.71
C VAL A 148 0.95 -10.35 -0.37
N SER A 149 0.97 -9.95 -1.64
CA SER A 149 1.07 -10.86 -2.78
C SER A 149 2.45 -11.52 -2.87
N SER A 150 3.54 -10.80 -2.59
CA SER A 150 4.91 -11.34 -2.55
C SER A 150 5.08 -12.42 -1.48
N ALA A 151 4.28 -12.35 -0.40
CA ALA A 151 4.26 -13.37 0.66
C ALA A 151 3.34 -14.58 0.34
N GLY A 152 2.65 -14.60 -0.81
CA GLY A 152 1.69 -15.64 -1.17
C GLY A 152 0.33 -15.49 -0.50
N PHE A 153 0.00 -14.30 0.00
CA PHE A 153 -1.27 -13.99 0.64
C PHE A 153 -2.19 -13.24 -0.33
N ALA A 154 -3.46 -13.09 0.07
CA ALA A 154 -4.44 -12.28 -0.60
C ALA A 154 -5.27 -11.49 0.42
N ILE A 155 -5.83 -10.37 -0.04
CA ILE A 155 -6.72 -9.53 0.76
C ILE A 155 -8.13 -10.12 0.66
N GLU A 156 -8.70 -10.53 1.79
CA GLU A 156 -10.07 -11.02 1.85
C GLU A 156 -11.07 -9.87 1.77
N GLN A 157 -10.84 -8.81 2.56
CA GLN A 157 -11.71 -7.63 2.62
C GLN A 157 -10.89 -6.34 2.69
N ALA A 158 -10.96 -5.55 1.62
CA ALA A 158 -10.19 -4.31 1.51
C ALA A 158 -10.88 -3.08 2.12
N ALA A 159 -12.22 -3.06 2.21
CA ALA A 159 -12.94 -1.88 2.68
C ALA A 159 -12.51 -1.41 4.07
N PRO A 160 -12.45 -2.28 5.11
CA PRO A 160 -12.02 -1.84 6.43
C PRO A 160 -10.56 -1.37 6.48
N LEU A 161 -9.73 -1.81 5.52
CA LEU A 161 -8.33 -1.40 5.41
C LEU A 161 -8.19 -0.02 4.76
N PHE A 162 -8.98 0.26 3.71
CA PHE A 162 -8.73 1.41 2.83
C PHE A 162 -9.69 2.60 3.03
N THR A 163 -10.79 2.43 3.76
CA THR A 163 -11.75 3.53 4.01
C THR A 163 -11.55 4.23 5.34
N LEU A 164 -10.88 3.60 6.30
CA LEU A 164 -10.65 4.18 7.62
C LEU A 164 -9.45 5.12 7.57
N ALA A 165 -9.68 6.40 7.85
CA ALA A 165 -8.60 7.35 8.04
C ALA A 165 -7.77 6.95 9.26
N ARG A 166 -6.45 6.84 9.08
CA ARG A 166 -5.49 6.59 10.16
C ARG A 166 -4.59 7.81 10.27
N ALA A 167 -4.42 8.32 11.49
CA ALA A 167 -3.45 9.37 11.75
C ALA A 167 -2.05 8.77 11.63
N ALA A 168 -1.16 9.47 10.94
CA ALA A 168 0.14 8.94 10.58
C ALA A 168 1.16 9.01 11.75
N ASP A 169 0.84 9.76 12.80
CA ASP A 169 1.59 9.91 14.06
C ASP A 169 1.02 9.06 15.22
N ASP A 170 -0.03 8.28 14.98
CA ASP A 170 -0.67 7.43 15.99
C ASP A 170 0.01 6.07 16.08
N ALA A 171 1.02 5.97 16.96
CA ALA A 171 1.73 4.72 17.23
C ALA A 171 0.80 3.59 17.73
N GLN A 172 -0.29 3.91 18.44
CA GLN A 172 -1.30 2.94 18.86
C GLN A 172 -2.17 2.50 17.67
N GLY A 173 -2.42 3.43 16.74
CA GLY A 173 -3.08 3.23 15.46
C GLY A 173 -2.34 2.25 14.55
N THR A 174 -1.01 2.26 14.55
CA THR A 174 -0.19 1.29 13.80
C THR A 174 -0.47 -0.15 14.23
N TRP A 175 -0.51 -0.41 15.54
CA TRP A 175 -0.79 -1.75 16.08
C TRP A 175 -2.22 -2.20 15.80
N ALA A 176 -3.19 -1.30 15.96
CA ALA A 176 -4.58 -1.58 15.63
C ALA A 176 -4.75 -1.88 14.13
N PHE A 177 -4.02 -1.18 13.27
CA PHE A 177 -4.05 -1.41 11.84
C PHE A 177 -3.42 -2.75 11.46
N ALA A 178 -2.24 -3.09 11.99
CA ALA A 178 -1.63 -4.39 11.76
C ALA A 178 -2.54 -5.55 12.24
N THR A 179 -3.24 -5.36 13.36
CA THR A 179 -4.23 -6.35 13.84
C THR A 179 -5.40 -6.48 12.85
N ALA A 180 -5.91 -5.37 12.32
CA ALA A 180 -6.95 -5.41 11.29
C ALA A 180 -6.46 -6.10 10.00
N VAL A 181 -5.21 -5.84 9.60
CA VAL A 181 -4.60 -6.51 8.45
C VAL A 181 -4.54 -8.02 8.67
N ASP A 182 -4.07 -8.49 9.83
CA ASP A 182 -3.99 -9.92 10.17
C ASP A 182 -5.35 -10.66 10.09
N LEU A 183 -6.43 -9.93 10.37
CA LEU A 183 -7.80 -10.46 10.28
C LEU A 183 -8.34 -10.51 8.84
N LEU A 184 -7.82 -9.65 7.95
CA LEU A 184 -8.41 -9.37 6.63
C LEU A 184 -7.53 -9.83 5.46
N ILE A 185 -6.41 -10.48 5.76
CA ILE A 185 -5.58 -11.20 4.79
C ILE A 185 -5.54 -12.70 5.15
N GLY A 186 -5.22 -13.52 4.16
CA GLY A 186 -4.93 -14.93 4.38
C GLY A 186 -4.14 -15.53 3.22
N PRO A 187 -3.65 -16.78 3.35
CA PRO A 187 -2.96 -17.47 2.26
C PRO A 187 -3.83 -17.46 1.00
N ARG A 188 -3.25 -17.16 -0.15
CA ARG A 188 -3.98 -17.21 -1.41
C ARG A 188 -4.31 -18.66 -1.74
N ALA A 189 -5.57 -18.96 -2.05
CA ALA A 189 -5.93 -20.26 -2.61
C ALA A 189 -5.26 -20.42 -4.00
N GLY A 190 -4.63 -21.57 -4.22
CA GLY A 190 -4.05 -21.93 -5.52
C GLY A 190 -5.09 -22.17 -6.61
#